data_AF-A0A9X6Z1Y8-F1
#
_entry.id   AF-A0A9X6Z1Y8-F1
#
_cell.length_a   1.000
_cell.length_b   1.000
_cell.length_c   1.000
_cell.angle_alpha   90.00
_cell.angle_beta   90.00
_cell.angle_gamma   90.00
#
_symmetry.space_group_name_H-M   'P 1'
#
loop_
_entity.id
_entity.type
_entity.pdbx_description
1 polymer ?
#
loop_
_entity_poly.entity_id
_entity_poly.type
_entity_poly.pdbx_seq_one_letter_code
_entity_poly.pdbx_strand_id
1 'polypeptide(L)'
;MEIKVNEQTQRFYLAFDEWVPAVGHEIKVGQYHFCAIPLSDSINVSEVTSGVKAISVPINLKVWMLTSTKEDTMRFLEKVGEHLKLIMEERGDFDELLKKQKKIAFERLGAMPPIENIDTDWIFEEESEVVH
;
A
#
# COMPACT_ATOMS: atom_id res chain seq x y z
N MET A 1 15.60 -10.60 1.98
CA MET A 1 14.82 -9.75 1.06
C MET A 1 15.11 -8.30 1.40
N GLU A 2 15.54 -7.50 0.43
CA GLU A 2 15.74 -6.05 0.59
C GLU A 2 14.37 -5.34 0.70
N ILE A 3 14.27 -4.29 1.51
CA ILE A 3 13.03 -3.53 1.69
C ILE A 3 13.25 -2.11 1.15
N LYS A 4 12.32 -1.62 0.33
CA LYS A 4 12.32 -0.24 -0.19
C LYS A 4 10.91 0.31 -0.19
N VAL A 5 10.76 1.56 0.24
CA VAL A 5 9.48 2.29 0.17
C VAL A 5 9.56 3.32 -0.95
N ASN A 6 8.52 3.38 -1.80
CA ASN A 6 8.41 4.42 -2.80
C ASN A 6 7.84 5.68 -2.15
N GLU A 7 8.64 6.73 -2.07
CA GLU A 7 8.21 8.02 -1.55
C GLU A 7 7.15 8.70 -2.42
N GLN A 8 7.13 8.39 -3.72
CA GLN A 8 6.10 8.89 -4.62
C GLN A 8 4.79 8.15 -4.34
N THR A 9 3.74 8.92 -4.07
CA THR A 9 2.40 8.39 -3.91
C THR A 9 1.87 7.88 -5.26
N GLN A 10 1.18 6.74 -5.25
CA GLN A 10 0.63 6.11 -6.45
C GLN A 10 -0.82 5.71 -6.24
N ARG A 11 -1.57 5.59 -7.33
CA ARG A 11 -2.91 5.00 -7.36
C ARG A 11 -2.79 3.51 -7.63
N PHE A 12 -3.25 2.73 -6.66
CA PHE A 12 -3.36 1.28 -6.71
C PHE A 12 -4.82 0.86 -6.80
N TYR A 13 -5.05 -0.44 -6.99
CA TYR A 13 -6.38 -1.02 -7.12
C TYR A 13 -6.53 -2.18 -6.16
N LEU A 14 -7.50 -2.08 -5.25
CA LEU A 14 -7.83 -3.11 -4.27
C LEU A 14 -8.92 -4.04 -4.82
N ALA A 15 -8.78 -5.34 -4.57
CA ALA A 15 -9.71 -6.37 -5.05
C ALA A 15 -10.88 -6.57 -4.08
N PHE A 16 -11.91 -5.72 -4.17
CA PHE A 16 -13.19 -5.89 -3.46
C PHE A 16 -14.20 -6.63 -4.36
N ASP A 17 -15.44 -6.14 -4.47
CA ASP A 17 -16.42 -6.62 -5.45
C ASP A 17 -16.11 -6.08 -6.87
N GLU A 18 -15.37 -4.98 -6.93
CA GLU A 18 -14.78 -4.38 -8.11
C GLU A 18 -13.34 -3.91 -7.80
N TRP A 19 -12.61 -3.48 -8.82
CA TRP A 19 -11.32 -2.82 -8.62
C TRP A 19 -11.54 -1.42 -8.03
N VAL A 20 -11.25 -1.28 -6.73
CA VAL A 20 -11.41 0.00 -6.03
C VAL A 20 -10.11 0.78 -6.11
N PRO A 21 -10.09 1.96 -6.78
CA PRO A 21 -8.91 2.80 -6.82
C PRO A 21 -8.64 3.39 -5.44
N ALA A 22 -7.38 3.33 -5.00
CA ALA A 22 -6.98 3.92 -3.73
C ALA A 22 -5.52 4.40 -3.80
N VAL A 23 -5.22 5.44 -3.02
CA VAL A 23 -3.96 6.17 -3.09
C VAL A 23 -3.10 5.80 -1.89
N GLY A 24 -1.82 5.55 -2.11
CA GLY A 24 -0.89 5.18 -1.04
C GLY A 24 0.56 5.06 -1.52
N HIS A 25 1.36 4.36 -0.74
CA HIS A 25 2.79 4.15 -1.02
C HIS A 25 3.09 2.69 -1.37
N GLU A 26 4.03 2.48 -2.27
CA GLU A 26 4.55 1.14 -2.57
C GLU A 26 5.60 0.72 -1.53
N ILE A 27 5.51 -0.52 -1.06
CA ILE A 27 6.53 -1.21 -0.26
C ILE A 27 7.02 -2.40 -1.08
N LYS A 28 8.29 -2.38 -1.47
CA LYS A 28 8.96 -3.51 -2.13
C LYS A 28 9.66 -4.35 -1.07
N VAL A 29 9.41 -5.67 -1.11
CA VAL A 29 10.08 -6.67 -0.27
C VAL A 29 10.68 -7.72 -1.20
N GLY A 30 11.96 -7.60 -1.51
CA GLY A 30 12.60 -8.42 -2.55
C GLY A 30 11.94 -8.20 -3.92
N GLN A 31 11.36 -9.26 -4.50
CA GLN A 31 10.65 -9.20 -5.78
C GLN A 31 9.15 -8.89 -5.65
N TYR A 32 8.65 -8.74 -4.42
CA TYR A 32 7.23 -8.60 -4.15
C TYR A 32 6.88 -7.15 -3.88
N HIS A 33 5.70 -6.76 -4.36
CA HIS A 33 5.25 -5.37 -4.38
C HIS A 33 3.96 -5.28 -3.58
N PHE A 34 3.93 -4.40 -2.59
CA PHE A 34 2.77 -4.16 -1.74
C PHE A 34 2.40 -2.67 -1.79
N CYS A 35 1.13 -2.35 -1.65
CA CYS A 35 0.66 -0.99 -1.45
C CYS A 35 0.17 -0.82 -0.02
N ALA A 36 0.58 0.27 0.63
CA ALA A 36 0.11 0.68 1.94
C ALA A 36 -0.85 1.86 1.78
N ILE A 37 -2.12 1.61 2.07
CA ILE A 37 -3.23 2.52 1.80
C ILE A 37 -3.90 2.88 3.14
N PRO A 38 -3.86 4.14 3.56
CA PRO A 38 -4.61 4.58 4.72
C PRO A 38 -6.11 4.51 4.42
N LEU A 39 -6.85 3.74 5.22
CA LEU A 39 -8.31 3.72 5.32
C LEU A 39 -8.72 4.36 6.65
N SER A 40 -10.02 4.49 6.89
CA SER A 40 -10.59 5.25 8.02
C SER A 40 -9.96 4.95 9.38
N ASP A 41 -9.69 3.69 9.70
CA ASP A 41 -9.23 3.23 11.02
C ASP A 41 -7.97 2.36 10.95
N SER A 42 -7.42 2.16 9.75
CA SER A 42 -6.34 1.21 9.52
C SER A 42 -5.57 1.53 8.25
N ILE A 43 -4.30 1.15 8.22
CA ILE A 43 -3.51 1.11 7.00
C ILE A 43 -3.66 -0.29 6.43
N ASN A 44 -4.34 -0.39 5.30
CA ASN A 44 -4.50 -1.63 4.57
C ASN A 44 -3.26 -1.87 3.71
N VAL A 45 -2.65 -3.04 3.84
CA VAL A 45 -1.48 -3.42 3.06
C VAL A 45 -1.85 -4.58 2.15
N SER A 46 -1.84 -4.36 0.85
CA SER A 46 -2.29 -5.31 -0.16
C SER A 46 -1.20 -5.60 -1.17
N GLU A 47 -1.19 -6.81 -1.75
CA GLU A 47 -0.25 -7.13 -2.82
C GLU A 47 -0.70 -6.42 -4.12
N VAL A 48 0.24 -5.74 -4.76
CA VAL A 48 -0.02 -4.74 -5.81
C VAL A 48 -0.70 -5.33 -7.04
N THR A 49 -0.36 -6.56 -7.43
CA THR A 49 -0.80 -7.14 -8.71
C THR A 49 -2.09 -7.96 -8.61
N SER A 50 -2.45 -8.42 -7.42
CA SER A 50 -3.71 -9.10 -7.14
C SER A 50 -4.73 -8.21 -6.43
N GLY A 51 -4.29 -7.10 -5.83
CA GLY A 51 -5.11 -6.23 -5.00
C GLY A 51 -5.60 -6.88 -3.70
N VAL A 52 -5.09 -8.08 -3.37
CA VAL A 52 -5.53 -8.85 -2.21
C VAL A 52 -4.82 -8.36 -0.96
N LYS A 53 -5.60 -8.13 0.10
CA LYS A 53 -5.10 -7.72 1.42
C LYS A 53 -4.15 -8.78 2.01
N ALA A 54 -2.94 -8.35 2.35
CA ALA A 54 -1.96 -9.14 3.08
C ALA A 54 -2.13 -8.95 4.60
N ILE A 55 -2.13 -7.70 5.06
CA ILE A 55 -2.30 -7.32 6.47
C ILE A 55 -3.09 -6.02 6.60
N SER A 56 -3.53 -5.72 7.81
CA SER A 56 -4.14 -4.43 8.17
C SER A 56 -3.50 -3.97 9.48
N VAL A 57 -3.03 -2.72 9.50
CA VAL A 57 -2.39 -2.12 10.67
C VAL A 57 -3.36 -1.09 11.27
N PRO A 58 -3.93 -1.31 12.45
CA PRO A 58 -4.86 -0.36 13.07
C PRO A 58 -4.19 0.99 13.35
N ILE A 59 -4.85 2.08 13.00
CA ILE A 59 -4.39 3.44 13.31
C ILE A 59 -4.80 3.76 14.76
N ASN A 60 -3.90 3.46 15.69
CA ASN A 60 -4.00 3.92 17.07
C ASN A 60 -3.14 5.18 17.27
N LEU A 61 -3.20 5.78 18.48
CA LEU A 61 -2.44 6.99 18.80
C LEU A 61 -0.94 6.87 18.50
N LYS A 62 -0.35 5.68 18.72
CA LYS A 62 1.07 5.43 18.43
C LYS A 62 1.35 5.46 16.93
N VAL A 63 0.52 4.81 16.12
CA VAL A 63 0.65 4.85 14.65
C VAL A 63 0.49 6.28 14.16
N TRP A 64 -0.51 7.01 14.66
CA TRP A 64 -0.74 8.41 14.32
C TRP A 64 0.48 9.31 14.59
N MET A 65 1.15 9.12 15.74
CA MET A 65 2.40 9.81 16.06
C MET A 65 3.55 9.40 15.12
N LEU A 66 3.67 8.10 14.81
CA LEU A 66 4.72 7.55 13.94
C LEU A 66 4.53 7.89 12.45
N THR A 67 3.39 8.42 12.05
CA THR A 67 3.10 8.86 10.67
C THR A 67 2.77 10.35 10.61
N SER A 68 3.26 11.14 11.57
CA SER A 68 2.96 12.58 11.68
C SER A 68 3.70 13.44 10.65
N THR A 69 4.79 12.93 10.08
CA THR A 69 5.56 13.58 9.01
C THR A 69 5.78 12.62 7.84
N LYS A 70 6.15 13.15 6.67
CA LYS A 70 6.51 12.32 5.51
C LYS A 70 7.67 11.37 5.84
N GLU A 71 8.74 11.88 6.44
CA GLU A 71 9.92 11.09 6.80
C GLU A 71 9.58 9.99 7.83
N ASP A 72 8.79 10.32 8.86
CA ASP A 72 8.37 9.32 9.85
C ASP A 72 7.45 8.27 9.24
N THR A 73 6.57 8.68 8.31
CA THR A 73 5.74 7.74 7.54
C THR A 73 6.61 6.78 6.73
N MET A 74 7.65 7.25 6.04
CA MET A 74 8.55 6.37 5.30
C MET A 74 9.24 5.36 6.22
N ARG A 75 9.78 5.83 7.36
CA ARG A 75 10.37 4.93 8.38
C ARG A 75 9.38 3.93 8.96
N PHE A 76 8.12 4.35 9.14
CA PHE A 76 7.06 3.46 9.60
C PHE A 76 6.74 2.38 8.56
N LEU A 77 6.63 2.75 7.28
CA LEU A 77 6.36 1.81 6.20
C LEU A 77 7.52 0.83 5.96
N GLU A 78 8.76 1.23 6.20
CA GLU A 78 9.90 0.30 6.21
C GLU A 78 9.73 -0.80 7.25
N LYS A 79 9.30 -0.46 8.48
CA LYS A 79 9.00 -1.45 9.52
C LYS A 79 7.82 -2.35 9.16
N VAL A 80 6.82 -1.82 8.45
CA VAL A 80 5.75 -2.64 7.87
C VAL A 80 6.32 -3.65 6.86
N GLY A 81 7.27 -3.22 6.02
CA GLY A 81 8.03 -4.10 5.11
C GLY A 81 8.80 -5.20 5.84
N GLU A 82 9.42 -4.90 6.99
CA GLU A 82 10.09 -5.92 7.82
C GLU A 82 9.09 -6.94 8.35
N HIS A 83 7.91 -6.50 8.78
CA HIS A 83 6.86 -7.39 9.24
C HIS A 83 6.30 -8.28 8.11
N LEU A 84 6.08 -7.71 6.91
CA LEU A 84 5.70 -8.48 5.73
C LEU A 84 6.73 -9.56 5.40
N LYS A 85 8.02 -9.22 5.42
CA LYS A 85 9.10 -10.17 5.18
C LYS A 85 9.01 -11.37 6.14
N LEU A 86 8.80 -11.13 7.44
CA LEU A 86 8.65 -12.21 8.42
C LEU A 86 7.44 -13.11 8.10
N ILE A 87 6.29 -12.52 7.79
CA ILE A 87 5.08 -13.28 7.42
C ILE A 87 5.33 -14.15 6.18
N MET A 88 6.07 -13.63 5.20
CA MET A 88 6.39 -14.36 3.98
C MET A 88 7.34 -15.52 4.24
N GLU A 89 8.36 -15.30 5.08
CA GLU A 89 9.31 -16.33 5.50
C GLU A 89 8.60 -17.44 6.31
N GLU A 90 7.63 -17.10 7.16
CA GLU A 90 6.84 -18.07 7.94
C GLU A 90 5.85 -18.88 7.09
N ARG A 91 5.25 -18.27 6.05
CA ARG A 91 4.25 -18.94 5.20
C ARG A 91 4.85 -19.95 4.21
N GLY A 92 6.14 -19.91 3.94
CA GLY A 92 6.80 -20.80 2.98
C GLY A 92 6.66 -20.32 1.53
N ASP A 93 6.02 -21.12 0.67
CA ASP A 93 5.91 -20.84 -0.78
C ASP A 93 4.93 -19.68 -1.08
N PHE A 94 5.42 -18.47 -0.88
CA PHE A 94 4.67 -17.25 -1.15
C PHE A 94 4.42 -17.05 -2.65
N ASP A 95 5.28 -17.59 -3.53
CA ASP A 95 5.12 -17.51 -4.98
C ASP A 95 3.88 -18.28 -5.45
N GLU A 96 3.65 -19.48 -4.92
CA GLU A 96 2.44 -20.27 -5.21
C GLU A 96 1.18 -19.56 -4.70
N LEU A 97 1.23 -19.04 -3.47
CA LEU A 97 0.12 -18.27 -2.89
C LEU A 97 -0.23 -17.06 -3.76
N LEU A 98 0.79 -16.31 -4.18
CA LEU A 98 0.62 -15.12 -5.02
C LEU A 98 0.03 -15.47 -6.39
N LYS A 99 0.53 -16.53 -7.06
CA LYS A 99 -0.02 -17.01 -8.32
C LYS A 99 -1.50 -17.36 -8.19
N LYS A 100 -1.88 -18.03 -7.10
CA LYS A 100 -3.27 -18.38 -6.80
C LYS A 100 -4.14 -17.14 -6.59
N GLN A 101 -3.67 -16.16 -5.82
CA GLN A 101 -4.40 -14.92 -5.57
C GLN A 101 -4.60 -14.09 -6.84
N LYS A 102 -3.56 -13.95 -7.68
CA LYS A 102 -3.64 -13.32 -9.00
C LYS A 102 -4.70 -13.96 -9.88
N LYS A 103 -4.69 -15.30 -9.96
CA LYS A 103 -5.66 -16.05 -10.75
C LYS A 103 -7.08 -15.81 -10.26
N ILE A 104 -7.33 -15.90 -8.94
CA ILE A 104 -8.65 -15.66 -8.36
C ILE A 104 -9.12 -14.22 -8.62
N ALA A 105 -8.24 -13.24 -8.45
CA ALA A 105 -8.57 -11.84 -8.69
C ALA A 105 -8.93 -11.60 -10.17
N PHE A 106 -8.16 -12.15 -11.09
CA PHE A 106 -8.43 -12.06 -12.53
C PHE A 106 -9.74 -12.76 -12.93
N GLU A 107 -10.00 -13.96 -12.41
CA GLU A 107 -11.25 -14.69 -12.68
C GLU A 107 -12.49 -13.94 -12.17
N ARG A 108 -12.36 -13.21 -11.06
CA ARG A 108 -13.47 -12.45 -10.47
C ARG A 108 -13.67 -11.07 -11.10
N LEU A 109 -12.58 -10.34 -11.32
CA LEU A 109 -12.60 -8.89 -11.61
C LEU A 109 -12.03 -8.53 -12.98
N GLY A 110 -11.47 -9.51 -13.70
CA GLY A 110 -10.78 -9.27 -14.97
C GLY A 110 -9.41 -8.60 -14.80
N ALA A 111 -9.01 -7.83 -15.80
CA ALA A 111 -7.68 -7.22 -15.85
C ALA A 111 -7.51 -6.06 -14.85
N MET A 112 -6.36 -6.08 -14.15
CA MET A 112 -5.74 -5.00 -13.40
C MET A 112 -5.77 -3.65 -14.13
N PRO A 113 -6.45 -2.56 -13.71
CA PRO A 113 -6.10 -1.24 -14.24
C PRO A 113 -4.62 -0.89 -13.94
N PRO A 114 -3.97 -0.06 -14.77
CA PRO A 114 -2.56 0.29 -14.58
C PRO A 114 -2.36 1.18 -13.35
N ILE A 115 -1.21 1.02 -12.68
CA ILE A 115 -0.80 1.86 -11.55
C ILE A 115 -0.26 3.19 -12.08
N GLU A 116 -0.66 4.29 -11.45
CA GLU A 116 -0.32 5.64 -11.88
C GLU A 116 0.35 6.40 -10.74
N ASN A 117 1.40 7.16 -11.02
CA ASN A 117 1.93 8.12 -10.07
C ASN A 117 0.91 9.25 -9.89
N ILE A 118 0.65 9.63 -8.64
CA ILE A 118 -0.24 10.72 -8.31
C ILE A 118 0.60 11.90 -7.86
N ASP A 119 0.39 13.04 -8.51
CA ASP A 119 0.90 14.31 -8.04
C ASP A 119 0.10 14.71 -6.78
N THR A 120 0.80 14.79 -5.66
CA THR A 120 0.26 15.20 -4.36
C THR A 120 0.81 16.56 -3.94
N ASP A 121 1.54 17.27 -4.80
CA ASP A 121 2.21 18.52 -4.46
C ASP A 121 1.17 19.61 -4.10
N TRP A 122 -0.01 19.57 -4.71
CA TRP A 122 -1.15 20.45 -4.41
C TRP A 122 -1.72 20.31 -2.98
N ILE A 123 -1.45 19.20 -2.26
CA ILE A 123 -1.93 19.01 -0.88
C ILE A 123 -1.12 19.88 0.11
N PHE A 124 0.08 20.28 -0.29
CA PHE A 124 0.98 21.11 0.51
C PHE A 124 1.10 22.55 -0.01
N GLU A 125 0.34 22.92 -1.06
CA GLU A 125 0.20 24.31 -1.47
C GLU A 125 -0.61 25.05 -0.40
N GLU A 126 -0.03 26.11 0.18
CA GLU A 126 -0.75 26.99 1.11
C GLU A 126 -1.99 27.54 0.40
N GLU A 127 -3.18 27.42 1.03
CA GLU A 127 -4.40 28.06 0.54
C GLU A 127 -4.09 29.55 0.31
N SER A 128 -4.06 29.96 -0.96
CA SER A 128 -3.92 31.37 -1.30
C SER A 128 -5.13 32.11 -0.69
N GLU A 129 -4.88 32.91 0.35
CA GLU A 129 -5.85 33.82 0.94
C GLU A 129 -6.32 34.84 -0.11
N VAL A 130 -7.28 34.47 -0.96
CA VAL A 130 -8.06 35.43 -1.73
C VAL A 130 -9.31 35.76 -0.92
N VAL A 131 -9.16 36.75 -0.05
CA VAL A 131 -10.29 37.42 0.60
C VAL A 131 -11.09 38.14 -0.50
N HIS A 132 -12.34 37.70 -0.72
CA HIS A 132 -13.33 38.44 -1.51
C HIS A 132 -14.27 39.24 -0.60
#